data_AF-A0AA43CNP0-F1
#
_entry.id   AF-A0AA43CNP0-F1
#
_cell.length_a   1.000
_cell.length_b   1.000
_cell.length_c   1.000
_cell.angle_alpha   90.00
_cell.angle_beta   90.00
_cell.angle_gamma   90.00
#
_symmetry.space_group_name_H-M   'P 1'
#
loop_
_entity.id
_entity.type
_entity.pdbx_description
1 polymer ?
#
loop_
_entity_poly.entity_id
_entity_poly.type
_entity_poly.pdbx_seq_one_letter_code
_entity_poly.pdbx_strand_id
1 'polypeptide(L)' 'MFEFAGAWEMPINIVFLAATGFIAWHGIRYRDAEGKTDFVRMLFGCIAATFFFLVLFQDVLGIVQFG' A
#
# COMPACT_ATOMS: atom_id res chain seq x y z
N MET A 1 10.87 -4.51 -4.32
CA MET A 1 10.33 -4.06 -5.63
C MET A 1 11.29 -3.12 -6.37
N PHE A 2 12.12 -2.32 -5.68
CA PHE A 2 13.00 -1.30 -6.29
C PHE A 2 14.50 -1.64 -6.20
N GLU A 3 14.88 -2.91 -6.38
CA GLU A 3 16.29 -3.37 -6.32
C GLU A 3 17.23 -2.63 -7.30
N PHE A 4 16.67 -1.98 -8.33
CA PHE A 4 17.43 -1.16 -9.28
C PHE A 4 17.90 0.20 -8.71
N ALA A 5 17.45 0.59 -7.51
CA ALA A 5 17.70 1.92 -6.93
C ALA A 5 18.93 2.01 -6.01
N GLY A 6 19.63 0.89 -5.75
CA GLY A 6 20.84 0.86 -4.92
C GLY A 6 20.61 1.46 -3.53
N ALA A 7 21.40 2.47 -3.15
CA ALA A 7 21.29 3.13 -1.83
C ALA A 7 19.94 3.83 -1.57
N TRP A 8 19.16 4.12 -2.63
CA TRP A 8 17.84 4.76 -2.51
C TRP A 8 16.69 3.77 -2.41
N GLU A 9 16.96 2.47 -2.50
CA GLU A 9 15.95 1.42 -2.43
C GLU A 9 15.09 1.53 -1.16
N MET A 10 15.72 1.57 0.02
CA MET A 10 14.98 1.65 1.29
C MET A 10 14.17 2.96 1.44
N PRO A 11 14.71 4.16 1.15
CA PRO A 11 13.92 5.39 1.11
C PRO A 11 12.72 5.32 0.16
N ILE A 12 12.91 4.79 -1.05
CA ILE A 12 11.85 4.68 -2.06
C ILE A 12 10.79 3.68 -1.59
N ASN A 13 11.19 2.52 -1.06
CA ASN A 13 10.29 1.53 -0.48
C ASN A 13 9.44 2.14 0.64
N ILE A 14 10.05 2.95 1.51
CA ILE A 14 9.34 3.64 2.61
C ILE A 14 8.34 4.67 2.07
N VAL A 15 8.71 5.48 1.08
CA VAL A 15 7.78 6.45 0.46
C VAL A 15 6.63 5.73 -0.23
N PHE A 16 6.93 4.64 -0.94
CA PHE A 16 5.93 3.83 -1.61
C PHE A 16 4.97 3.21 -0.59
N LEU A 17 5.51 2.61 0.48
CA LEU A 17 4.75 2.07 1.59
C LEU A 17 3.82 3.13 2.21
N ALA A 18 4.35 4.32 2.50
CA ALA A 18 3.57 5.41 3.09
C ALA A 18 2.44 5.87 2.16
N ALA A 19 2.73 6.03 0.85
CA ALA A 19 1.75 6.42 -0.15
C ALA A 19 0.65 5.36 -0.33
N THR A 20 1.03 4.08 -0.47
CA THR A 20 0.09 2.98 -0.63
C THR A 20 -0.78 2.80 0.62
N GLY A 21 -0.20 2.92 1.82
CA GLY A 21 -0.94 2.87 3.08
C GLY A 21 -1.95 4.01 3.21
N PHE A 22 -1.58 5.23 2.79
CA PHE A 22 -2.48 6.37 2.77
C PHE A 22 -3.65 6.16 1.80
N ILE A 23 -3.39 5.66 0.59
CA ILE A 23 -4.44 5.36 -0.40
C ILE A 23 -5.36 4.25 0.11
N ALA A 24 -4.81 3.20 0.72
CA ALA A 24 -5.58 2.11 1.30
C ALA A 24 -6.52 2.60 2.42
N TRP A 25 -5.98 3.37 3.37
CA TRP A 25 -6.78 3.99 4.43
C TRP A 25 -7.89 4.84 3.82
N HIS A 26 -7.53 5.77 2.92
CA HIS A 26 -8.48 6.71 2.35
C HIS A 26 -9.57 5.99 1.56
N GLY A 27 -9.21 5.01 0.72
CA GLY A 27 -10.16 4.23 -0.08
C GLY A 27 -11.13 3.40 0.77
N ILE A 28 -10.66 2.79 1.86
CA ILE A 28 -11.50 1.98 2.77
C ILE A 28 -12.39 2.86 3.64
N ARG A 29 -11.90 4.01 4.09
CA ARG A 29 -12.62 4.91 5.01
C ARG A 29 -13.46 5.97 4.31
N TYR A 30 -13.35 6.10 2.99
CA TYR A 30 -14.12 7.06 2.23
C TYR A 30 -15.62 6.79 2.36
N ARG A 31 -16.37 7.83 2.68
CA ARG A 31 -17.82 7.85 2.62
C ARG A 31 -18.25 9.08 1.83
N ASP A 32 -19.28 8.92 1.02
CA ASP A 32 -19.88 10.04 0.31
C ASP A 32 -20.66 10.96 1.26
N ALA A 33 -21.24 12.04 0.71
CA ALA A 33 -22.00 13.02 1.47
C ALA A 33 -23.27 12.44 2.14
N GLU A 34 -23.75 11.29 1.66
CA GLU A 34 -24.90 10.57 2.20
C GLU A 34 -24.47 9.48 3.21
N GLY A 35 -23.16 9.33 3.45
CA GLY A 35 -22.59 8.34 4.36
C GLY A 35 -22.51 6.94 3.77
N LYS A 36 -22.79 6.76 2.47
CA LYS A 36 -22.69 5.46 1.79
C LYS A 36 -21.24 5.22 1.35
N THR A 37 -20.89 3.95 1.36
CA THR A 37 -19.58 3.49 0.90
C THR A 37 -19.63 3.24 -0.59
N ASP A 38 -18.73 3.87 -1.34
CA ASP A 38 -18.56 3.59 -2.77
C ASP A 38 -17.83 2.24 -2.93
N PHE A 39 -18.53 1.26 -3.51
CA PHE A 39 -18.03 -0.10 -3.68
C PHE A 39 -16.72 -0.15 -4.47
N VAL A 40 -16.56 0.68 -5.51
CA VAL A 40 -15.35 0.68 -6.35
C VAL A 40 -14.16 1.22 -5.56
N ARG A 41 -14.36 2.30 -4.81
CA ARG A 41 -13.31 2.87 -3.94
C ARG A 41 -12.92 1.92 -2.81
N MET A 42 -13.89 1.22 -2.22
CA MET A 42 -13.62 0.23 -1.18
C MET A 42 -12.85 -0.96 -1.75
N LEU A 43 -13.23 -1.46 -2.93
CA LEU A 43 -12.51 -2.52 -3.62
C LEU A 43 -11.06 -2.10 -3.92
N PHE A 44 -10.87 -0.89 -4.46
CA PHE A 44 -9.54 -0.37 -4.75
C PHE A 44 -8.71 -0.15 -3.48
N GLY A 45 -9.35 0.30 -2.39
CA GLY A 45 -8.74 0.41 -1.07
C GLY A 45 -8.29 -0.94 -0.50
N CYS A 46 -9.09 -1.99 -0.65
CA CYS A 46 -8.72 -3.35 -0.25
C CYS A 46 -7.55 -3.89 -1.07
N ILE A 47 -7.53 -3.67 -2.39
CA ILE A 47 -6.41 -4.06 -3.25
C ILE A 47 -5.14 -3.31 -2.84
N ALA A 48 -5.22 -2.00 -2.62
CA ALA A 48 -4.11 -1.19 -2.14
C ALA A 48 -3.59 -1.67 -0.78
N ALA A 49 -4.48 -2.07 0.14
CA ALA A 49 -4.08 -2.64 1.43
C ALA A 49 -3.28 -3.94 1.25
N THR A 50 -3.68 -4.82 0.34
CA THR A 50 -2.92 -6.05 0.05
C THR A 50 -1.52 -5.75 -0.47
N PHE A 51 -1.37 -4.78 -1.38
CA PHE A 51 -0.06 -4.34 -1.85
C PHE A 51 0.78 -3.66 -0.76
N PHE A 52 0.15 -2.86 0.11
CA PHE A 52 0.82 -2.29 1.28
C PHE A 52 1.43 -3.38 2.17
N PHE A 53 0.68 -4.43 2.48
CA PHE A 53 1.21 -5.54 3.27
C PHE A 53 2.33 -6.29 2.54
N LEU A 54 2.19 -6.49 1.23
CA LEU A 54 3.24 -7.13 0.43
C LEU A 54 4.55 -6.33 0.48
N VAL A 55 4.50 -5.01 0.27
CA VAL A 55 5.68 -4.12 0.36
C VAL A 55 6.21 -4.06 1.80
N LEU A 56 5.34 -4.00 2.81
CA LEU A 56 5.75 -3.99 4.21
C LEU A 56 6.54 -5.26 4.58
N PHE A 57 6.03 -6.43 4.20
CA PHE A 57 6.62 -7.70 4.60
C PHE A 57 7.83 -8.12 3.76
N GLN A 58 7.82 -7.82 2.46
CA GLN A 58 8.92 -8.15 1.56
C GLN A 58 10.02 -7.09 1.60
N ASP A 59 9.68 -5.83 1.38
CA ASP A 59 10.63 -4.76 1.07
C ASP A 59 11.12 -3.99 2.31
N VAL A 60 10.33 -3.96 3.39
CA VAL A 60 10.69 -3.23 4.63
C VAL A 60 11.13 -4.17 5.73
N LEU A 61 10.37 -5.23 5.99
CA LEU A 61 10.68 -6.19 7.05
C LEU A 61 11.58 -7.33 6.58
N GLY A 62 11.61 -7.64 5.27
CA GLY A 62 12.43 -8.74 4.72
C GLY A 62 12.05 -10.13 5.24
N ILE A 63 10.85 -10.29 5.81
CA ILE A 63 10.42 -11.54 6.49
C ILE A 63 9.91 -12.58 5.49
N VAL A 64 9.43 -12.12 4.32
CA VAL A 64 8.84 -13.00 3.30
C VAL A 64 9.63 -12.82 2.01
N GLN A 65 10.47 -13.79 1.67
CA GLN A 65 10.99 -13.95 0.31
C GLN A 65 10.21 -15.08 -0.35
N PHE A 66 9.37 -14.76 -1.32
CA PHE A 66 8.87 -15.78 -2.24
C PHE A 66 10.00 -16.05 -3.24
N GLY A 67 10.79 -17.09 -2.94
CA GLY A 67 11.80 -17.65 -3.83
C GLY A 67 11.19 -18.48 -4.95
#